data_AF-A0A8K0TMB7-F1
#
_entry.id   AF-A0A8K0TMB7-F1
#
_cell.length_a   1.000
_cell.length_b   1.000
_cell.length_c   1.000
_cell.angle_alpha   90.00
_cell.angle_beta   90.00
_cell.angle_gamma   90.00
#
_symmetry.space_group_name_H-M   'P 1'
#
loop_
_entity.id
_entity.type
_entity.pdbx_description
1 polymer ?
#
loop_
_entity_poly.entity_id
_entity_poly.type
_entity_poly.pdbx_seq_one_letter_code
_entity_poly.pdbx_strand_id
1 'polypeptide(L)'
;MPATRCHGEEVNNYEKMAKHPDLVIIAGSGRPSNKAGFLVSAKTLCQASHILRALVHRCRARRSPARRTILRLPNDEPRSFRIILGILHNRSEAVPLEPSITDLYYILLSVAKYNLSKIIRPWAPYWLTCARNADPSENAVLLFIAWQLGDANLVLSQINHWIKHAIDTKDGLATRHGQPFSRRPVVAEMDACRRIVRVRRYLVERALNLWHTTINGLKHDYDTEADNYPFPVVADLKVDQPCTAFVLGCLVQHEWKTIGDTLPTDHRDYSGQVYLLAKLITGAQDGGSHFCTRPMDVHHHCRYFRLVARMKREYARVVGEAMGGLSREWEMELAHKAKLTGSMMR
;
A
#
# COMPACT_ATOMS: atom_id res chain seq x y z
N MET A 1 4.33 17.29 -24.70
CA MET A 1 5.04 18.10 -23.67
C MET A 1 5.70 19.30 -24.34
N PRO A 2 5.35 20.54 -23.98
CA PRO A 2 5.92 21.73 -24.63
C PRO A 2 7.34 22.01 -24.12
N ALA A 3 8.18 22.50 -25.03
CA ALA A 3 9.61 22.68 -24.85
C ALA A 3 9.93 24.03 -24.19
N THR A 4 10.73 24.02 -23.12
CA THR A 4 11.24 25.22 -22.47
C THR A 4 12.51 25.73 -23.16
N ARG A 5 12.51 27.01 -23.52
CA ARG A 5 13.63 27.74 -24.16
C ARG A 5 14.91 27.68 -23.33
N CYS A 6 16.04 27.56 -24.02
CA CYS A 6 17.39 27.63 -23.46
C CYS A 6 17.85 29.08 -23.24
N HIS A 7 17.28 29.79 -22.27
CA HIS A 7 17.96 30.97 -21.69
C HIS A 7 18.68 30.58 -20.39
N GLY A 8 19.85 31.17 -20.17
CA GLY A 8 20.73 30.86 -19.04
C GLY A 8 20.10 31.33 -17.74
N GLU A 9 19.68 30.39 -16.91
CA GLU A 9 19.50 30.63 -15.48
C GLU A 9 20.72 30.05 -14.79
N GLU A 10 21.41 30.90 -14.03
CA GLU A 10 22.63 30.57 -13.30
C GLU A 10 22.29 29.65 -12.13
N VAL A 11 22.79 28.42 -12.17
CA VAL A 11 23.04 27.68 -10.94
C VAL A 11 24.37 28.21 -10.41
N ASN A 12 24.36 28.75 -9.18
CA ASN A 12 25.51 29.45 -8.62
C ASN A 12 26.77 28.60 -8.49
N ASN A 13 26.65 27.26 -8.47
CA ASN A 13 27.77 26.32 -8.45
C ASN A 13 27.42 25.00 -9.15
N TYR A 14 28.42 24.42 -9.84
CA TYR A 14 28.33 23.08 -10.41
C TYR A 14 29.17 22.09 -9.62
N GLU A 15 28.56 21.00 -9.15
CA GLU A 15 29.27 19.89 -8.53
C GLU A 15 29.95 19.05 -9.60
N LYS A 16 31.29 18.94 -9.53
CA LYS A 16 32.07 18.11 -10.45
C LYS A 16 31.90 16.64 -10.09
N MET A 17 31.24 15.85 -10.95
CA MET A 17 31.02 14.40 -10.79
C MET A 17 32.01 13.55 -11.60
N ALA A 18 32.34 13.97 -12.81
CA ALA A 18 33.28 13.25 -13.68
C ALA A 18 34.69 13.85 -13.63
N LYS A 19 35.71 13.01 -13.84
CA LYS A 19 37.11 13.45 -14.01
C LYS A 19 37.25 14.39 -15.22
N HIS A 20 36.62 14.02 -16.33
CA HIS A 20 36.59 14.76 -17.60
C HIS A 20 35.14 15.04 -18.02
N PRO A 21 34.48 16.07 -17.45
CA PRO A 21 33.08 16.35 -17.75
C PRO A 21 32.90 17.04 -19.11
N ASP A 22 31.94 16.55 -19.90
CA ASP A 22 31.57 17.08 -21.23
C ASP A 22 30.07 17.43 -21.33
N LEU A 23 29.34 17.32 -20.23
CA LEU A 23 27.92 17.60 -20.10
C LEU A 23 27.61 18.26 -18.76
N VAL A 24 26.72 19.24 -18.78
CA VAL A 24 26.10 19.82 -17.58
C VAL A 24 24.69 19.27 -17.45
N ILE A 25 24.35 18.76 -16.27
CA ILE A 25 22.95 18.45 -15.91
C ILE A 25 22.45 19.50 -14.92
N ILE A 26 21.24 19.99 -15.13
CA ILE A 26 20.52 20.82 -14.17
C ILE A 26 19.29 20.03 -13.72
N ALA A 27 19.28 19.55 -12.48
CA ALA A 27 18.14 18.87 -11.87
C ALA A 27 17.32 19.84 -11.03
N GLY A 28 16.01 19.58 -10.90
CA GLY A 28 15.08 20.38 -10.11
C GLY A 28 14.40 21.52 -10.88
N SER A 29 13.29 22.01 -10.34
CA SER A 29 12.45 23.05 -10.95
C SER A 29 12.18 24.22 -9.99
N GLY A 30 11.71 25.34 -10.53
CA GLY A 30 11.37 26.52 -9.75
C GLY A 30 12.58 27.39 -9.40
N ARG A 31 12.65 27.82 -8.13
CA ARG A 31 13.69 28.74 -7.64
C ARG A 31 15.10 28.14 -7.75
N PRO A 32 16.16 28.97 -7.90
CA PRO A 32 17.54 28.48 -7.95
C PRO A 32 17.95 27.60 -6.77
N SER A 33 17.41 27.84 -5.56
CA SER A 33 17.65 27.02 -4.36
C SER A 33 17.19 25.56 -4.50
N ASN A 34 16.26 25.29 -5.41
CA ASN A 34 15.70 23.95 -5.65
C ASN A 34 16.34 23.29 -6.88
N LYS A 35 17.36 23.92 -7.47
CA LYS A 35 18.11 23.41 -8.62
C LYS A 35 19.52 23.03 -8.21
N ALA A 36 20.05 21.97 -8.80
CA ALA A 36 21.46 21.64 -8.67
C ALA A 36 22.09 21.36 -10.04
N GLY A 37 23.32 21.83 -10.21
CA GLY A 37 24.11 21.69 -11.42
C GLY A 37 25.19 20.64 -11.22
N PHE A 38 25.31 19.70 -12.16
CA PHE A 38 26.29 18.61 -12.10
C PHE A 38 27.11 18.56 -13.38
N LEU A 39 28.44 18.51 -13.24
CA LEU A 39 29.38 18.31 -14.35
C LEU A 39 29.71 16.82 -14.47
N VAL A 40 29.21 16.20 -15.53
CA VAL A 40 29.17 14.74 -15.72
C VAL A 40 29.79 14.34 -17.07
N SER A 41 30.04 13.05 -17.25
CA SER A 41 30.43 12.49 -18.56
C SER A 41 29.20 11.95 -19.29
N ALA A 42 28.89 12.51 -20.45
CA ALA A 42 27.84 12.04 -21.33
C ALA A 42 28.04 10.57 -21.72
N LYS A 43 29.28 10.15 -21.95
CA LYS A 43 29.62 8.76 -22.30
C LYS A 43 29.14 7.79 -21.22
N THR A 44 29.46 8.08 -19.95
CA THR A 44 29.04 7.27 -18.80
C THR A 44 27.51 7.15 -18.72
N LEU A 45 26.79 8.27 -18.86
CA LEU A 45 25.32 8.25 -18.82
C LEU A 45 24.72 7.44 -19.98
N CYS A 46 25.25 7.62 -21.19
CA CYS A 46 24.77 6.93 -22.38
C CYS A 46 25.01 5.42 -22.30
N GLN A 47 26.09 5.00 -21.64
CA GLN A 47 26.37 3.57 -21.39
C GLN A 47 25.43 2.99 -20.34
N ALA A 48 25.12 3.75 -19.29
CA ALA A 48 24.29 3.28 -18.19
C ALA A 48 22.80 3.19 -18.52
N SER A 49 22.26 4.11 -19.33
CA SER A 49 20.84 4.17 -19.65
C SER A 49 20.57 4.59 -21.09
N HIS A 50 19.74 3.81 -21.77
CA HIS A 50 19.23 4.15 -23.11
C HIS A 50 18.33 5.39 -23.10
N ILE A 51 17.61 5.64 -21.99
CA ILE A 51 16.76 6.82 -21.79
C ILE A 51 17.65 8.06 -21.68
N LEU A 52 18.67 8.01 -20.83
CA LEU A 52 19.65 9.11 -20.71
C LEU A 52 20.40 9.32 -22.03
N ARG A 53 20.76 8.24 -22.74
CA ARG A 53 21.37 8.31 -24.09
C ARG A 53 20.49 9.10 -25.05
N ALA A 54 19.20 8.77 -25.15
CA ALA A 54 18.27 9.48 -26.02
C ALA A 54 18.13 10.96 -25.65
N LEU A 55 18.06 11.28 -24.35
CA LEU A 55 18.00 12.67 -23.86
C LEU A 55 19.27 13.46 -24.20
N VAL A 56 20.45 12.85 -24.04
CA VAL A 56 21.74 13.46 -24.38
C VAL A 56 21.85 13.72 -25.87
N HIS A 57 21.51 12.75 -26.73
CA HIS A 57 21.53 12.94 -28.18
C HIS A 57 20.58 14.05 -28.63
N ARG A 58 19.34 14.04 -28.12
CA ARG A 58 18.35 15.09 -28.42
C ARG A 58 18.83 16.47 -27.97
N CYS A 59 19.50 16.55 -26.82
CA CYS A 59 20.08 17.79 -26.31
C CYS A 59 21.21 18.30 -27.22
N ARG A 60 22.11 17.42 -27.64
CA ARG A 60 23.24 17.75 -28.53
C ARG A 60 22.79 18.19 -29.93
N ALA A 61 21.78 17.53 -30.49
CA ALA A 61 21.24 17.86 -31.82
C ALA A 61 20.64 19.28 -31.89
N ARG A 62 20.20 19.83 -30.75
CA ARG A 62 19.60 21.18 -30.66
C ARG A 62 20.62 22.28 -30.37
N ARG A 63 21.91 21.97 -30.34
CA ARG A 63 22.95 22.85 -29.83
C ARG A 63 23.75 23.52 -30.95
N SER A 64 23.93 24.84 -30.86
CA SER A 64 24.97 25.55 -31.63
C SER A 64 26.37 25.10 -31.17
N PRO A 65 27.36 24.94 -32.07
CA PRO A 65 28.68 24.36 -31.78
C PRO A 65 29.43 24.97 -30.57
N ALA A 66 29.30 26.29 -30.34
CA ALA A 66 30.17 27.06 -29.44
C ALA A 66 29.89 26.93 -27.93
N ARG A 67 28.72 26.42 -27.50
CA ARG A 67 28.34 26.34 -26.06
C ARG A 67 28.76 25.03 -25.36
N ARG A 68 28.52 24.89 -24.05
CA ARG A 68 28.50 23.56 -23.39
C ARG A 68 27.12 22.92 -23.56
N THR A 69 27.05 21.60 -23.60
CA THR A 69 25.78 20.87 -23.62
C THR A 69 25.14 20.91 -22.23
N ILE A 70 23.90 21.40 -22.14
CA ILE A 70 23.15 21.51 -20.87
C ILE A 70 21.87 20.69 -20.99
N LEU A 71 21.78 19.60 -20.22
CA LEU A 71 20.59 18.78 -20.10
C LEU A 71 19.79 19.22 -18.87
N ARG A 72 18.56 19.71 -19.07
CA ARG A 72 17.66 20.14 -18.00
C ARG A 72 16.67 19.02 -17.64
N LEU A 73 16.57 18.75 -16.36
CA LEU A 73 15.79 17.66 -15.76
C LEU A 73 14.91 18.24 -14.62
N PRO A 74 13.87 19.04 -14.96
CA PRO A 74 13.11 19.82 -13.98
C PRO A 74 12.26 18.97 -13.01
N ASN A 75 11.97 17.73 -13.39
CA ASN A 75 11.12 16.81 -12.62
C ASN A 75 11.95 15.86 -11.75
N ASP A 76 13.26 16.04 -11.68
CA ASP A 76 14.17 15.19 -10.93
C ASP A 76 14.57 15.88 -9.63
N GLU A 77 14.46 15.15 -8.53
CA GLU A 77 14.83 15.63 -7.20
C GLU A 77 16.38 15.70 -7.13
N PRO A 78 16.97 16.89 -6.88
CA PRO A 78 18.41 17.09 -6.97
C PRO A 78 19.26 16.16 -6.11
N ARG A 79 18.86 15.90 -4.86
CA ARG A 79 19.65 15.12 -3.89
C ARG A 79 19.73 13.65 -4.30
N SER A 80 18.62 13.07 -4.73
CA SER A 80 18.52 11.69 -5.18
C SER A 80 19.24 11.50 -6.51
N PHE A 81 19.09 12.47 -7.42
CA PHE A 81 19.79 12.42 -8.70
C PHE A 81 21.32 12.54 -8.52
N ARG A 82 21.79 13.35 -7.54
CA ARG A 82 23.20 13.40 -7.14
C ARG A 82 23.74 12.03 -6.74
N ILE A 83 22.99 11.27 -5.94
CA ILE A 83 23.38 9.90 -5.54
C ILE A 83 23.50 8.98 -6.76
N ILE A 84 22.51 9.02 -7.67
CA ILE A 84 22.55 8.24 -8.92
C ILE A 84 23.78 8.60 -9.76
N LEU A 85 24.07 9.89 -9.93
CA LEU A 85 25.26 10.34 -10.65
C LEU A 85 26.55 9.90 -9.96
N GLY A 86 26.58 9.89 -8.62
CA GLY A 86 27.68 9.34 -7.83
C GLY A 86 27.93 7.87 -8.16
N ILE A 87 26.88 7.04 -8.14
CA ILE A 87 26.98 5.62 -8.51
C ILE A 87 27.54 5.47 -9.94
N LEU A 88 26.97 6.20 -10.91
CA LEU A 88 27.39 6.11 -12.32
C LEU A 88 28.85 6.52 -12.54
N HIS A 89 29.36 7.44 -11.72
CA HIS A 89 30.74 7.93 -11.80
C HIS A 89 31.69 7.25 -10.79
N ASN A 90 31.30 6.09 -10.23
CA ASN A 90 32.10 5.31 -9.27
C ASN A 90 32.51 6.10 -8.02
N ARG A 91 31.60 6.94 -7.51
CA ARG A 91 31.73 7.66 -6.23
C ARG A 91 30.89 6.99 -5.17
N SER A 92 31.26 5.76 -4.83
CA SER A 92 30.51 4.92 -3.89
C SER A 92 30.45 5.51 -2.47
N GLU A 93 31.44 6.31 -2.10
CA GLU A 93 31.54 7.00 -0.81
C GLU A 93 30.40 8.01 -0.57
N ALA A 94 29.76 8.49 -1.65
CA ALA A 94 28.64 9.43 -1.57
C ALA A 94 27.28 8.74 -1.50
N VAL A 95 27.23 7.40 -1.54
CA VAL A 95 25.98 6.62 -1.57
C VAL A 95 25.62 6.21 -0.13
N PRO A 96 24.48 6.64 0.40
CA PRO A 96 24.09 6.30 1.76
C PRO A 96 23.80 4.80 1.87
N LEU A 97 24.40 4.14 2.87
CA LEU A 97 24.04 2.78 3.24
C LEU A 97 22.64 2.72 3.86
N GLU A 98 22.29 3.73 4.66
CA GLU A 98 21.02 3.83 5.38
C GLU A 98 20.27 5.13 5.02
N PRO A 99 19.68 5.22 3.82
CA PRO A 99 18.86 6.37 3.45
C PRO A 99 17.56 6.41 4.26
N SER A 100 17.02 7.62 4.49
CA SER A 100 15.64 7.76 4.96
C SER A 100 14.66 7.14 3.95
N ILE A 101 13.48 6.71 4.39
CA ILE A 101 12.46 6.12 3.48
C ILE A 101 12.06 7.10 2.36
N THR A 102 12.00 8.39 2.67
CA THR A 102 11.73 9.44 1.69
C THR A 102 12.87 9.57 0.67
N ASP A 103 14.13 9.60 1.11
CA ASP A 103 15.28 9.66 0.20
C ASP A 103 15.35 8.39 -0.67
N LEU A 104 15.17 7.21 -0.07
CA LEU A 104 15.15 5.93 -0.78
C LEU A 104 14.07 5.89 -1.84
N TYR A 105 12.87 6.40 -1.54
CA TYR A 105 11.78 6.53 -2.50
C TYR A 105 12.20 7.37 -3.73
N TYR A 106 12.80 8.54 -3.53
CA TYR A 106 13.20 9.42 -4.65
C TYR A 106 14.41 8.90 -5.44
N ILE A 107 15.33 8.19 -4.77
CA ILE A 107 16.40 7.45 -5.44
C ILE A 107 15.78 6.39 -6.36
N LEU A 108 14.90 5.54 -5.85
CA LEU A 108 14.27 4.47 -6.62
C LEU A 108 13.32 4.98 -7.71
N LEU A 109 12.69 6.13 -7.50
CA LEU A 109 11.92 6.84 -8.52
C LEU A 109 12.81 7.22 -9.71
N SER A 110 14.00 7.76 -9.44
CA SER A 110 14.98 8.11 -10.48
C SER A 110 15.52 6.85 -11.17
N VAL A 111 15.81 5.80 -10.40
CA VAL A 111 16.26 4.51 -10.93
C VAL A 111 15.25 3.93 -11.91
N ALA A 112 13.97 3.91 -11.53
CA ALA A 112 12.89 3.41 -12.37
C ALA A 112 12.76 4.27 -13.65
N LYS A 113 12.70 5.59 -13.49
CA LYS A 113 12.55 6.55 -14.60
C LYS A 113 13.63 6.42 -15.67
N TYR A 114 14.88 6.12 -15.28
CA TYR A 114 16.01 6.01 -16.21
C TYR A 114 16.40 4.56 -16.50
N ASN A 115 15.65 3.56 -16.05
CA ASN A 115 15.95 2.14 -16.16
C ASN A 115 17.38 1.79 -15.68
N LEU A 116 17.69 2.16 -14.44
CA LEU A 116 19.02 2.01 -13.84
C LEU A 116 19.07 0.90 -12.76
N SER A 117 18.09 -0.01 -12.68
CA SER A 117 17.99 -0.97 -11.56
C SER A 117 19.24 -1.83 -11.33
N LYS A 118 20.04 -2.06 -12.38
CA LYS A 118 21.30 -2.82 -12.28
C LYS A 118 22.37 -2.11 -11.47
N ILE A 119 22.41 -0.77 -11.49
CA ILE A 119 23.47 -0.02 -10.83
C ILE A 119 23.33 -0.04 -9.31
N ILE A 120 22.12 -0.20 -8.79
CA ILE A 120 21.86 -0.13 -7.35
C ILE A 120 22.03 -1.46 -6.61
N ARG A 121 22.31 -2.56 -7.32
CA ARG A 121 22.41 -3.90 -6.73
C ARG A 121 23.36 -4.01 -5.53
N PRO A 122 24.55 -3.35 -5.51
CA PRO A 122 25.44 -3.42 -4.34
C PRO A 122 24.81 -2.87 -3.06
N TRP A 123 23.89 -1.91 -3.17
CA TRP A 123 23.27 -1.23 -2.04
C TRP A 123 21.88 -1.79 -1.68
N ALA A 124 21.26 -2.54 -2.60
CA ALA A 124 19.92 -3.07 -2.42
C ALA A 124 19.72 -3.85 -1.10
N PRO A 125 20.65 -4.70 -0.62
CA PRO A 125 20.49 -5.39 0.66
C PRO A 125 20.37 -4.43 1.85
N TYR A 126 21.17 -3.37 1.89
CA TYR A 126 21.15 -2.37 2.96
C TYR A 126 19.87 -1.54 2.93
N TRP A 127 19.48 -1.09 1.74
CA TRP A 127 18.25 -0.33 1.54
C TRP A 127 17.00 -1.15 1.85
N LEU A 128 17.02 -2.46 1.59
CA LEU A 128 15.95 -3.39 1.99
C LEU A 128 15.83 -3.49 3.50
N THR A 129 16.94 -3.54 4.24
CA THR A 129 16.92 -3.52 5.71
C THR A 129 16.25 -2.25 6.23
N CYS A 130 16.58 -1.08 5.67
CA CYS A 130 15.91 0.18 6.01
C CYS A 130 14.40 0.11 5.74
N ALA A 131 14.00 -0.42 4.58
CA ALA A 131 12.59 -0.55 4.20
C ALA A 131 11.81 -1.53 5.10
N ARG A 132 12.43 -2.63 5.53
CA ARG A 132 11.82 -3.62 6.42
C ARG A 132 11.62 -3.09 7.85
N ASN A 133 12.46 -2.16 8.29
CA ASN A 133 12.39 -1.56 9.62
C ASN A 133 11.41 -0.38 9.69
N ALA A 134 10.88 0.09 8.56
CA ALA A 134 9.94 1.19 8.53
C ALA A 134 8.51 0.77 8.85
N ASP A 135 7.75 1.65 9.51
CA ASP A 135 6.34 1.40 9.82
C ASP A 135 5.49 1.41 8.53
N PRO A 136 4.81 0.29 8.19
CA PRO A 136 3.85 0.20 7.08
C PRO A 136 2.72 1.24 7.13
N SER A 137 2.26 1.57 8.34
CA SER A 137 1.08 2.42 8.57
C SER A 137 1.33 3.90 8.26
N GLU A 138 2.59 4.31 8.26
CA GLU A 138 3.03 5.69 8.03
C GLU A 138 3.61 5.92 6.64
N ASN A 139 3.93 4.85 5.89
CA ASN A 139 4.74 4.94 4.69
C ASN A 139 4.11 4.24 3.49
N ALA A 140 3.16 4.90 2.84
CA ALA A 140 2.53 4.40 1.59
C ALA A 140 3.50 4.10 0.45
N VAL A 141 4.73 4.64 0.52
CA VAL A 141 5.78 4.40 -0.47
C VAL A 141 6.51 3.07 -0.30
N LEU A 142 6.35 2.37 0.82
CA LEU A 142 7.05 1.11 1.07
C LEU A 142 6.70 0.04 0.04
N LEU A 143 5.45 0.01 -0.43
CA LEU A 143 5.04 -0.90 -1.50
C LEU A 143 5.87 -0.67 -2.78
N PHE A 144 6.07 0.59 -3.16
CA PHE A 144 6.90 0.92 -4.33
C PHE A 144 8.37 0.57 -4.10
N ILE A 145 8.91 0.87 -2.92
CA ILE A 145 10.30 0.55 -2.57
C ILE A 145 10.53 -0.96 -2.65
N ALA A 146 9.67 -1.76 -1.99
CA ALA A 146 9.72 -3.21 -2.00
C ALA A 146 9.65 -3.77 -3.42
N TRP A 147 8.74 -3.24 -4.23
CA TRP A 147 8.60 -3.60 -5.63
C TRP A 147 9.85 -3.27 -6.46
N GLN A 148 10.47 -2.11 -6.26
CA GLN A 148 11.68 -1.72 -6.98
C GLN A 148 12.90 -2.54 -6.57
N LEU A 149 12.99 -2.93 -5.30
CA LEU A 149 14.09 -3.73 -4.78
C LEU A 149 13.88 -5.25 -4.96
N GLY A 150 12.68 -5.68 -5.36
CA GLY A 150 12.37 -7.08 -5.68
C GLY A 150 12.06 -7.94 -4.46
N ASP A 151 11.61 -7.36 -3.35
CA ASP A 151 11.27 -8.08 -2.12
C ASP A 151 9.79 -8.48 -2.10
N ALA A 152 9.52 -9.73 -2.49
CA ALA A 152 8.16 -10.25 -2.60
C ALA A 152 7.45 -10.27 -1.23
N ASN A 153 8.15 -10.65 -0.17
CA ASN A 153 7.56 -10.73 1.17
C ASN A 153 7.13 -9.36 1.68
N LEU A 154 7.94 -8.33 1.47
CA LEU A 154 7.61 -6.97 1.84
C LEU A 154 6.47 -6.42 0.97
N VAL A 155 6.45 -6.71 -0.33
CA VAL A 155 5.31 -6.37 -1.22
C VAL A 155 4.00 -6.97 -0.68
N LEU A 156 3.98 -8.27 -0.38
CA LEU A 156 2.79 -8.96 0.13
C LEU A 156 2.36 -8.44 1.50
N SER A 157 3.33 -8.19 2.38
CA SER A 157 3.08 -7.60 3.70
C SER A 157 2.42 -6.23 3.58
N GLN A 158 2.94 -5.35 2.71
CA GLN A 158 2.36 -4.04 2.45
C GLN A 158 0.96 -4.15 1.85
N ILE A 159 0.75 -4.99 0.84
CA ILE A 159 -0.57 -5.19 0.24
C ILE A 159 -1.58 -5.67 1.28
N ASN A 160 -1.22 -6.65 2.10
CA ASN A 160 -2.06 -7.15 3.19
C ASN A 160 -2.40 -6.04 4.19
N HIS A 161 -1.42 -5.20 4.52
CA HIS A 161 -1.64 -4.04 5.39
C HIS A 161 -2.67 -3.08 4.78
N TRP A 162 -2.50 -2.71 3.50
CA TRP A 162 -3.44 -1.82 2.79
C TRP A 162 -4.84 -2.44 2.66
N ILE A 163 -4.96 -3.74 2.40
CA ILE A 163 -6.25 -4.43 2.37
C ILE A 163 -6.95 -4.33 3.72
N LYS A 164 -6.23 -4.53 4.82
CA LYS A 164 -6.80 -4.57 6.16
C LYS A 164 -7.13 -3.20 6.74
N HIS A 165 -6.23 -2.24 6.60
CA HIS A 165 -6.23 -1.01 7.39
C HIS A 165 -6.53 0.27 6.62
N ALA A 166 -6.56 0.21 5.28
CA ALA A 166 -6.95 1.38 4.51
C ALA A 166 -8.44 1.71 4.73
N ILE A 167 -8.79 2.95 4.44
CA ILE A 167 -10.17 3.44 4.35
C ILE A 167 -10.45 3.88 2.92
N ASP A 168 -11.71 3.76 2.51
CA ASP A 168 -12.15 4.20 1.19
C ASP A 168 -12.56 5.68 1.30
N THR A 169 -11.91 6.54 0.51
CA THR A 169 -12.21 7.97 0.44
C THR A 169 -12.69 8.34 -0.96
N LYS A 170 -13.24 9.56 -1.12
CA LYS A 170 -13.62 10.09 -2.44
C LYS A 170 -12.44 10.14 -3.43
N ASP A 171 -11.22 10.30 -2.90
CA ASP A 171 -9.97 10.38 -3.67
C ASP A 171 -9.27 9.00 -3.84
N GLY A 172 -9.92 7.91 -3.41
CA GLY A 172 -9.37 6.55 -3.44
C GLY A 172 -8.98 6.03 -2.05
N LEU A 173 -8.06 5.06 -1.99
CA LEU A 173 -7.60 4.49 -0.73
C LEU A 173 -6.75 5.49 0.05
N ALA A 174 -6.94 5.56 1.37
CA ALA A 174 -6.09 6.32 2.26
C ALA A 174 -5.73 5.52 3.53
N THR A 175 -4.65 5.92 4.21
CA THR A 175 -4.37 5.45 5.58
C THR A 175 -5.43 6.00 6.54
N ARG A 176 -5.48 5.44 7.76
CA ARG A 176 -6.32 5.99 8.87
C ARG A 176 -6.07 7.47 9.15
N HIS A 177 -4.88 7.97 8.84
CA HIS A 177 -4.45 9.35 9.04
C HIS A 177 -4.75 10.25 7.83
N GLY A 178 -5.51 9.75 6.85
CA GLY A 178 -5.92 10.49 5.65
C GLY A 178 -4.82 10.62 4.60
N GLN A 179 -3.71 9.88 4.69
CA GLN A 179 -2.68 9.92 3.64
C GLN A 179 -3.14 9.09 2.43
N PRO A 180 -3.27 9.68 1.23
CA PRO A 180 -3.77 8.98 0.06
C PRO A 180 -2.74 8.02 -0.51
N PHE A 181 -3.19 6.83 -0.90
CA PHE A 181 -2.42 5.81 -1.61
C PHE A 181 -2.03 6.27 -3.03
N SER A 182 -2.93 6.98 -3.70
CA SER A 182 -2.88 7.26 -5.15
C SER A 182 -2.10 8.52 -5.57
N ARG A 183 -1.64 9.38 -4.65
CA ARG A 183 -1.00 10.66 -5.03
C ARG A 183 0.43 10.52 -5.57
N ARG A 184 0.99 9.31 -5.66
CA ARG A 184 2.34 9.08 -6.17
C ARG A 184 2.32 8.29 -7.49
N PRO A 185 2.81 8.86 -8.60
CA PRO A 185 2.62 8.34 -9.96
C PRO A 185 3.00 6.87 -10.17
N VAL A 186 3.97 6.34 -9.40
CA VAL A 186 4.54 5.02 -9.67
C VAL A 186 3.76 3.87 -9.06
N VAL A 187 2.88 4.14 -8.08
CA VAL A 187 1.95 3.12 -7.57
C VAL A 187 0.86 2.83 -8.62
N ALA A 188 0.58 3.78 -9.52
CA ALA A 188 -0.37 3.61 -10.62
C ALA A 188 0.15 2.65 -11.70
N GLU A 189 1.47 2.59 -11.93
CA GLU A 189 2.08 1.66 -12.91
C GLU A 189 1.93 0.19 -12.51
N MET A 190 1.77 -0.09 -11.21
CA MET A 190 1.62 -1.45 -10.68
C MET A 190 0.17 -1.94 -10.68
N ASP A 191 -0.79 -1.11 -11.09
CA ASP A 191 -2.24 -1.33 -10.91
C ASP A 191 -2.62 -1.75 -9.46
N ALA A 192 -1.73 -1.47 -8.50
CA ALA A 192 -1.81 -1.99 -7.14
C ALA A 192 -3.08 -1.50 -6.45
N CYS A 193 -3.42 -0.23 -6.68
CA CYS A 193 -4.62 0.39 -6.13
C CYS A 193 -5.87 -0.37 -6.57
N ARG A 194 -6.02 -0.65 -7.88
CA ARG A 194 -7.20 -1.36 -8.39
C ARG A 194 -7.31 -2.76 -7.80
N ARG A 195 -6.21 -3.49 -7.70
CA ARG A 195 -6.19 -4.84 -7.12
C ARG A 195 -6.54 -4.84 -5.63
N ILE A 196 -5.96 -3.91 -4.87
CA ILE A 196 -6.25 -3.75 -3.43
C ILE A 196 -7.73 -3.39 -3.25
N VAL A 197 -8.26 -2.41 -4.00
CA VAL A 197 -9.68 -2.04 -3.95
C VAL A 197 -10.58 -3.22 -4.31
N ARG A 198 -10.24 -3.98 -5.37
CA ARG A 198 -10.99 -5.18 -5.79
C ARG A 198 -11.08 -6.21 -4.67
N VAL A 199 -9.93 -6.56 -4.07
CA VAL A 199 -9.88 -7.56 -2.99
C VAL A 199 -10.57 -7.04 -1.73
N ARG A 200 -10.38 -5.77 -1.37
CA ARG A 200 -11.10 -5.15 -0.25
C ARG A 200 -12.61 -5.24 -0.43
N ARG A 201 -13.13 -4.84 -1.59
CA ARG A 201 -14.55 -4.90 -1.90
C ARG A 201 -15.09 -6.32 -1.76
N TYR A 202 -14.39 -7.30 -2.35
CA TYR A 202 -14.75 -8.71 -2.22
C TYR A 202 -14.80 -9.15 -0.75
N LEU A 203 -13.80 -8.80 0.06
CA LEU A 203 -13.78 -9.15 1.48
C LEU A 203 -14.92 -8.50 2.26
N VAL A 204 -15.21 -7.21 2.03
CA VAL A 204 -16.33 -6.49 2.66
C VAL A 204 -17.66 -7.12 2.29
N GLU A 205 -17.90 -7.38 1.00
CA GLU A 205 -19.12 -8.00 0.51
C GLU A 205 -19.33 -9.38 1.14
N ARG A 206 -18.30 -10.24 1.14
CA ARG A 206 -18.38 -11.58 1.72
C ARG A 206 -18.58 -11.53 3.24
N ALA A 207 -17.95 -10.58 3.92
CA ALA A 207 -18.09 -10.34 5.35
C ALA A 207 -19.53 -9.92 5.71
N LEU A 208 -20.09 -8.92 5.03
CA LEU A 208 -21.46 -8.47 5.25
C LEU A 208 -22.48 -9.55 4.91
N ASN A 209 -22.30 -10.27 3.80
CA ASN A 209 -23.18 -11.38 3.44
C ASN A 209 -23.16 -12.49 4.51
N LEU A 210 -21.98 -12.86 5.03
CA LEU A 210 -21.86 -13.84 6.11
C LEU A 210 -22.59 -13.37 7.37
N TRP A 211 -22.46 -12.08 7.71
CA TRP A 211 -23.18 -11.49 8.83
C TRP A 211 -24.70 -11.54 8.63
N HIS A 212 -25.20 -10.96 7.54
CA HIS A 212 -26.63 -10.84 7.25
C HIS A 212 -27.32 -12.20 7.12
N THR A 213 -26.71 -13.16 6.41
CA THR A 213 -27.26 -14.52 6.30
C THR A 213 -27.35 -15.21 7.66
N THR A 214 -26.38 -14.96 8.54
CA THR A 214 -26.40 -15.54 9.88
C THR A 214 -27.44 -14.89 10.77
N ILE A 215 -27.52 -13.55 10.78
CA ILE A 215 -28.52 -12.81 11.57
C ILE A 215 -29.94 -13.14 11.09
N ASN A 216 -30.18 -13.21 9.78
CA ASN A 216 -31.48 -13.55 9.23
C ASN A 216 -31.85 -15.01 9.50
N GLY A 217 -30.88 -15.93 9.48
CA GLY A 217 -31.10 -17.31 9.92
C GLY A 217 -31.56 -17.39 11.37
N LEU A 218 -30.89 -16.66 12.28
CA LEU A 218 -31.29 -16.58 13.69
C LEU A 218 -32.69 -15.96 13.88
N LYS A 219 -33.03 -14.94 13.08
CA LYS A 219 -34.38 -14.34 13.12
C LYS A 219 -35.44 -15.34 12.65
N HIS A 220 -35.19 -16.07 11.58
CA HIS A 220 -36.13 -17.06 11.07
C HIS A 220 -36.34 -18.23 12.06
N ASP A 221 -35.26 -18.71 12.68
CA ASP A 221 -35.33 -19.72 13.75
C ASP A 221 -36.16 -19.20 14.93
N TYR A 222 -36.05 -17.90 15.25
CA TYR A 222 -36.85 -17.26 16.29
C TYR A 222 -38.33 -17.15 15.92
N ASP A 223 -38.66 -16.68 14.72
CA ASP A 223 -40.04 -16.46 14.28
C ASP A 223 -40.79 -17.79 14.12
N THR A 224 -40.11 -18.83 13.62
CA THR A 224 -40.70 -20.18 13.48
C THR A 224 -40.90 -20.90 14.82
N GLU A 225 -40.08 -20.60 15.84
CA GLU A 225 -40.34 -21.02 17.23
C GLU A 225 -41.48 -20.20 17.85
N ALA A 226 -41.61 -18.91 17.52
CA ALA A 226 -42.61 -17.99 18.06
C ALA A 226 -44.04 -18.24 17.53
N ASP A 227 -44.21 -18.73 16.29
CA ASP A 227 -45.53 -19.04 15.74
C ASP A 227 -46.28 -20.19 16.47
N ASN A 228 -45.59 -20.93 17.35
CA ASN A 228 -46.24 -21.89 18.25
C ASN A 228 -46.71 -21.29 19.59
N TYR A 229 -46.48 -20.00 19.85
CA TYR A 229 -46.92 -19.32 21.07
C TYR A 229 -47.37 -17.87 20.78
N PRO A 230 -48.68 -17.56 20.85
CA PRO A 230 -49.13 -16.17 20.75
C PRO A 230 -48.61 -15.38 21.96
N PHE A 231 -47.83 -14.33 21.68
CA PHE A 231 -47.27 -13.41 22.68
C PHE A 231 -48.34 -12.79 23.60
N PRO A 232 -47.96 -12.56 24.87
CA PRO A 232 -48.19 -11.27 25.49
C PRO A 232 -46.85 -10.61 25.88
N VAL A 233 -46.83 -9.29 25.67
CA VAL A 233 -45.91 -8.27 26.18
C VAL A 233 -45.04 -8.70 27.36
N VAL A 234 -43.72 -8.77 27.13
CA VAL A 234 -42.48 -8.47 27.92
C VAL A 234 -42.49 -8.37 29.46
N ALA A 235 -43.58 -8.63 30.19
CA ALA A 235 -43.63 -8.37 31.63
C ALA A 235 -43.27 -9.57 32.52
N ASP A 236 -43.46 -10.82 32.06
CA ASP A 236 -43.20 -12.00 32.90
C ASP A 236 -42.61 -13.16 32.08
N LEU A 237 -41.32 -13.08 31.76
CA LEU A 237 -40.58 -14.19 31.14
C LEU A 237 -40.12 -15.20 32.20
N LYS A 238 -40.98 -16.16 32.54
CA LYS A 238 -40.53 -17.55 32.76
C LYS A 238 -40.63 -18.26 31.41
N VAL A 239 -39.57 -18.19 30.61
CA VAL A 239 -39.54 -18.78 29.26
C VAL A 239 -38.35 -19.71 29.13
N ASP A 240 -38.64 -20.95 28.77
CA ASP A 240 -37.70 -22.06 28.59
C ASP A 240 -36.95 -22.01 27.23
N GLN A 241 -37.07 -20.93 26.46
CA GLN A 241 -36.24 -20.66 25.27
C GLN A 241 -35.66 -19.23 25.18
N PRO A 242 -34.83 -18.78 26.15
CA PRO A 242 -34.19 -17.47 26.15
C PRO A 242 -32.99 -17.35 25.19
N CYS A 243 -32.67 -18.39 24.40
CA CYS A 243 -31.35 -18.51 23.77
C CYS A 243 -31.14 -17.63 22.52
N THR A 244 -32.10 -17.57 21.61
CA THR A 244 -31.94 -16.89 20.32
C THR A 244 -32.02 -15.37 20.46
N ALA A 245 -32.99 -14.85 21.21
CA ALA A 245 -33.12 -13.43 21.51
C ALA A 245 -31.90 -12.87 22.28
N PHE A 246 -31.37 -13.65 23.22
CA PHE A 246 -30.16 -13.29 23.96
C PHE A 246 -28.92 -13.23 23.05
N VAL A 247 -28.72 -14.25 22.20
CA VAL A 247 -27.62 -14.28 21.21
C VAL A 247 -27.70 -13.09 20.26
N LEU A 248 -28.90 -12.78 19.75
CA LEU A 248 -29.14 -11.63 18.89
C LEU A 248 -28.80 -10.31 19.61
N GLY A 249 -29.27 -10.15 20.85
CA GLY A 249 -28.98 -8.98 21.68
C GLY A 249 -27.48 -8.78 21.94
N CYS A 250 -26.74 -9.85 22.22
CA CYS A 250 -25.28 -9.78 22.37
C CYS A 250 -24.57 -9.37 21.07
N LEU A 251 -25.02 -9.88 19.92
CA LEU A 251 -24.47 -9.52 18.60
C LEU A 251 -24.72 -8.05 18.29
N VAL A 252 -25.96 -7.56 18.42
CA VAL A 252 -26.31 -6.14 18.19
C VAL A 252 -25.57 -5.20 19.16
N GLN A 253 -25.45 -5.58 20.44
CA GLN A 253 -24.69 -4.78 21.40
C GLN A 253 -23.19 -4.77 21.07
N HIS A 254 -22.64 -5.86 20.53
CA HIS A 254 -21.26 -5.92 20.06
C HIS A 254 -21.05 -5.05 18.82
N GLU A 255 -22.01 -5.04 17.88
CA GLU A 255 -21.98 -4.15 16.72
C GLU A 255 -21.86 -2.69 17.14
N TRP A 256 -22.77 -2.26 18.00
CA TRP A 256 -22.88 -0.87 18.42
C TRP A 256 -21.61 -0.39 19.14
N LYS A 257 -21.01 -1.23 20.00
CA LYS A 257 -19.76 -0.92 20.70
C LYS A 257 -18.54 -0.82 19.77
N THR A 258 -18.51 -1.54 18.66
CA THR A 258 -17.31 -1.68 17.82
C THR A 258 -17.27 -0.69 16.66
N ILE A 259 -18.44 -0.37 16.09
CA ILE A 259 -18.54 0.47 14.88
C ILE A 259 -19.27 1.80 15.16
N GLY A 260 -19.99 1.93 16.28
CA GLY A 260 -20.72 3.14 16.64
C GLY A 260 -22.09 3.30 15.94
N ASP A 261 -22.32 2.55 14.87
CA ASP A 261 -23.55 2.51 14.06
C ASP A 261 -23.90 1.07 13.63
N THR A 262 -25.11 0.86 13.10
CA THR A 262 -25.52 -0.41 12.48
C THR A 262 -24.69 -0.71 11.24
N LEU A 263 -24.30 -1.97 11.05
CA LEU A 263 -23.60 -2.40 9.84
C LEU A 263 -24.39 -2.05 8.57
N PRO A 264 -23.72 -1.56 7.51
CA PRO A 264 -24.39 -1.32 6.24
C PRO A 264 -25.02 -2.57 5.66
N THR A 265 -26.17 -2.40 5.01
CA THR A 265 -26.83 -3.46 4.25
C THR A 265 -26.13 -3.72 2.91
N ASP A 266 -25.55 -2.69 2.30
CA ASP A 266 -24.75 -2.77 1.08
C ASP A 266 -23.26 -2.52 1.37
N HIS A 267 -22.39 -3.34 0.77
CA HIS A 267 -20.93 -3.17 0.81
C HIS A 267 -20.46 -1.85 0.21
N ARG A 268 -21.26 -1.23 -0.68
CA ARG A 268 -20.97 0.07 -1.29
C ARG A 268 -20.97 1.22 -0.28
N ASP A 269 -21.67 1.03 0.83
CA ASP A 269 -21.82 2.05 1.88
C ASP A 269 -20.77 1.89 2.99
N TYR A 270 -19.98 0.82 2.97
CA TYR A 270 -18.91 0.59 3.93
C TYR A 270 -17.58 1.18 3.46
N SER A 271 -17.15 2.28 4.09
CA SER A 271 -15.86 2.95 3.82
C SER A 271 -14.75 2.64 4.83
N GLY A 272 -15.07 1.83 5.84
CA GLY A 272 -14.20 1.53 6.98
C GLY A 272 -13.06 0.55 6.68
N GLN A 273 -12.38 0.13 7.75
CA GLN A 273 -11.28 -0.83 7.67
C GLN A 273 -11.82 -2.27 7.63
N VAL A 274 -11.40 -3.07 6.64
CA VAL A 274 -11.72 -4.50 6.58
C VAL A 274 -11.32 -5.23 7.87
N TYR A 275 -10.25 -4.80 8.53
CA TYR A 275 -9.83 -5.33 9.83
C TYR A 275 -10.87 -5.13 10.93
N LEU A 276 -11.54 -3.97 11.00
CA LEU A 276 -12.55 -3.70 12.01
C LEU A 276 -13.83 -4.51 11.74
N LEU A 277 -14.23 -4.61 10.47
CA LEU A 277 -15.32 -5.48 10.05
C LEU A 277 -15.04 -6.95 10.38
N ALA A 278 -13.80 -7.41 10.16
CA ALA A 278 -13.36 -8.74 10.53
C ALA A 278 -13.45 -8.97 12.04
N LYS A 279 -12.95 -8.02 12.85
CA LYS A 279 -13.01 -8.10 14.32
C LYS A 279 -14.44 -8.23 14.82
N LEU A 280 -15.36 -7.46 14.23
CA LEU A 280 -16.78 -7.51 14.52
C LEU A 280 -17.39 -8.89 14.25
N ILE A 281 -17.24 -9.40 13.03
CA ILE A 281 -17.84 -10.68 12.60
C ILE A 281 -17.25 -11.84 13.38
N THR A 282 -15.96 -11.74 13.70
CA THR A 282 -15.28 -12.78 14.46
C THR A 282 -15.46 -12.62 15.97
N GLY A 283 -16.13 -11.59 16.47
CA GLY A 283 -16.24 -11.36 17.91
C GLY A 283 -14.88 -11.38 18.62
N ALA A 284 -13.83 -10.92 17.94
CA ALA A 284 -12.47 -10.93 18.48
C ALA A 284 -12.31 -9.79 19.49
N GLN A 285 -12.62 -10.07 20.77
CA GLN A 285 -12.21 -9.22 21.87
C GLN A 285 -10.74 -9.46 22.19
N ASP A 286 -9.89 -8.49 21.86
CA ASP A 286 -8.62 -8.30 22.58
C ASP A 286 -8.99 -7.73 23.97
N GLY A 287 -9.37 -8.60 24.91
CA GLY A 287 -9.58 -8.19 26.31
C GLY A 287 -10.80 -8.81 26.98
N GLY A 288 -10.52 -9.68 27.95
CA GLY A 288 -11.32 -10.06 29.13
C GLY A 288 -12.82 -9.82 29.11
N SER A 289 -13.57 -10.91 28.93
CA SER A 289 -14.73 -11.30 29.75
C SER A 289 -15.39 -10.22 30.63
N HIS A 290 -16.28 -9.41 30.05
CA HIS A 290 -17.29 -8.68 30.84
C HIS A 290 -18.71 -8.77 30.25
N PHE A 291 -18.93 -9.58 29.22
CA PHE A 291 -20.28 -9.88 28.77
C PHE A 291 -20.90 -10.92 29.71
N CYS A 292 -21.80 -10.44 30.57
CA CYS A 292 -22.55 -11.13 31.63
C CYS A 292 -21.82 -11.40 32.94
N THR A 293 -22.11 -10.57 33.95
CA THR A 293 -21.93 -10.86 35.38
C THR A 293 -22.96 -11.86 35.93
N ARG A 294 -23.91 -12.32 35.10
CA ARG A 294 -24.85 -13.38 35.46
C ARG A 294 -24.34 -14.72 34.90
N PRO A 295 -24.36 -15.81 35.69
CA PRO A 295 -23.96 -17.13 35.20
C PRO A 295 -24.90 -17.52 34.06
N MET A 296 -24.35 -17.58 32.84
CA MET A 296 -25.06 -18.16 31.70
C MET A 296 -25.17 -19.66 31.94
N ASP A 297 -26.34 -20.21 31.63
CA ASP A 297 -26.51 -21.64 31.49
C ASP A 297 -25.58 -22.18 30.38
N VAL A 298 -24.93 -23.31 30.62
CA VAL A 298 -23.83 -23.88 29.82
C VAL A 298 -24.23 -24.08 28.35
N HIS A 299 -25.51 -24.37 28.12
CA HIS A 299 -26.06 -24.54 26.77
C HIS A 299 -26.09 -23.26 25.93
N HIS A 300 -26.29 -22.09 26.55
CA HIS A 300 -26.41 -20.80 25.88
C HIS A 300 -25.05 -20.30 25.36
N HIS A 301 -24.02 -20.47 26.19
CA HIS A 301 -22.63 -20.26 25.79
C HIS A 301 -22.33 -21.12 24.54
N CYS A 302 -22.74 -22.39 24.54
CA CYS A 302 -22.39 -23.33 23.48
C CYS A 302 -22.93 -22.96 22.08
N ARG A 303 -24.13 -22.37 21.94
CA ARG A 303 -24.67 -21.98 20.61
C ARG A 303 -24.00 -20.72 20.05
N TYR A 304 -23.83 -19.67 20.87
CA TYR A 304 -23.13 -18.44 20.46
C TYR A 304 -21.69 -18.72 20.01
N PHE A 305 -20.92 -19.45 20.82
CA PHE A 305 -19.53 -19.78 20.49
C PHE A 305 -19.41 -20.63 19.23
N ARG A 306 -20.34 -21.58 19.00
CA ARG A 306 -20.38 -22.37 17.77
C ARG A 306 -20.65 -21.49 16.54
N LEU A 307 -21.55 -20.53 16.65
CA LEU A 307 -21.88 -19.60 15.57
C LEU A 307 -20.69 -18.70 15.23
N VAL A 308 -20.11 -18.05 16.24
CA VAL A 308 -18.92 -17.20 16.07
C VAL A 308 -17.73 -18.02 15.54
N ALA A 309 -17.53 -19.26 16.01
CA ALA A 309 -16.49 -20.13 15.49
C ALA A 309 -16.71 -20.50 14.02
N ARG A 310 -17.97 -20.73 13.61
CA ARG A 310 -18.32 -20.95 12.20
C ARG A 310 -18.02 -19.70 11.37
N MET A 311 -18.47 -18.52 11.81
CA MET A 311 -18.17 -17.25 11.13
C MET A 311 -16.66 -17.02 11.00
N LYS A 312 -15.90 -17.26 12.08
CA LYS A 312 -14.42 -17.18 12.09
C LYS A 312 -13.78 -18.06 11.03
N ARG A 313 -14.16 -19.35 10.99
CA ARG A 313 -13.60 -20.30 10.01
C ARG A 313 -13.92 -19.87 8.59
N GLU A 314 -15.15 -19.43 8.35
CA GLU A 314 -15.58 -19.10 7.00
C GLU A 314 -15.00 -17.78 6.51
N TYR A 315 -14.89 -16.79 7.38
CA TYR A 315 -14.16 -15.57 7.08
C TYR A 315 -12.67 -15.84 6.83
N ALA A 316 -12.02 -16.67 7.66
CA ALA A 316 -10.62 -17.06 7.47
C ALA A 316 -10.39 -17.78 6.14
N ARG A 317 -11.31 -18.68 5.73
CA ARG A 317 -11.27 -19.34 4.42
C ARG A 317 -11.34 -18.33 3.28
N VAL A 318 -12.31 -17.41 3.31
CA VAL A 318 -12.48 -16.36 2.29
C VAL A 318 -11.25 -15.46 2.20
N VAL A 319 -10.67 -15.07 3.34
CA VAL A 319 -9.44 -14.27 3.38
C VAL A 319 -8.27 -15.06 2.78
N GLY A 320 -8.12 -16.33 3.14
CA GLY A 320 -7.06 -17.20 2.62
C GLY A 320 -7.13 -17.35 1.09
N GLU A 321 -8.33 -17.55 0.54
CA GLU A 321 -8.56 -17.63 -0.91
C GLU A 321 -8.23 -16.33 -1.63
N ALA A 322 -8.73 -15.20 -1.12
CA ALA A 322 -8.51 -13.89 -1.71
C ALA A 322 -7.03 -13.49 -1.68
N MET A 323 -6.37 -13.68 -0.54
CA MET A 323 -4.95 -13.35 -0.36
C MET A 323 -4.04 -14.31 -1.13
N GLY A 324 -4.38 -15.60 -1.20
CA GLY A 324 -3.63 -16.59 -1.97
C GLY A 324 -3.70 -16.34 -3.48
N GLY A 325 -4.88 -15.94 -3.99
CA GLY A 325 -5.03 -15.51 -5.38
C GLY A 325 -4.16 -14.29 -5.69
N LEU A 326 -4.22 -13.27 -4.82
CA LEU A 326 -3.44 -12.05 -4.97
C LEU A 326 -1.93 -12.33 -4.90
N SER A 327 -1.47 -13.16 -3.97
CA SER A 327 -0.05 -13.52 -3.82
C SER A 327 0.53 -14.08 -5.11
N ARG A 328 -0.17 -15.03 -5.73
CA ARG A 328 0.24 -15.64 -7.00
C ARG A 328 0.31 -14.62 -8.14
N GLU A 329 -0.66 -13.72 -8.24
CA GLU A 329 -0.64 -12.64 -9.24
C GLU A 329 0.65 -11.80 -9.09
N TRP A 330 1.00 -11.38 -7.88
CA TRP A 330 2.18 -10.55 -7.63
C TRP A 330 3.50 -11.27 -7.80
N GLU A 331 3.57 -12.54 -7.37
CA GLU A 331 4.76 -13.38 -7.60
C GLU A 331 5.05 -13.54 -9.09
N MET A 332 4.03 -13.77 -9.92
CA MET A 332 4.17 -13.85 -11.38
C MET A 332 4.67 -12.53 -11.97
N GLU A 333 4.15 -11.39 -11.52
CA GLU A 333 4.60 -10.10 -12.03
C GLU A 333 5.99 -9.71 -11.56
N LEU A 334 6.34 -9.98 -10.30
CA LEU A 334 7.70 -9.80 -9.82
C LEU A 334 8.68 -10.69 -10.60
N ALA A 335 8.29 -11.92 -10.94
CA ALA A 335 9.09 -12.81 -11.77
C ALA A 335 9.26 -12.28 -13.19
N HIS A 336 8.17 -11.76 -13.78
CA HIS A 336 8.21 -11.12 -15.09
C HIS A 336 9.11 -9.87 -15.08
N LYS A 337 8.99 -9.02 -14.05
CA LYS A 337 9.84 -7.84 -13.85
C LYS A 337 11.30 -8.24 -13.68
N ALA A 338 11.60 -9.27 -12.89
CA ALA A 338 12.95 -9.79 -12.68
C ALA A 338 13.58 -10.22 -14.02
N LYS A 339 12.82 -10.91 -14.89
CA LYS A 339 13.25 -11.28 -16.25
C LYS A 339 13.57 -10.05 -17.11
N LEU A 340 12.70 -9.04 -17.12
CA LEU A 340 12.87 -7.84 -17.96
C LEU A 340 14.00 -6.91 -17.50
N THR A 341 14.13 -6.72 -16.19
CA THR A 341 15.09 -5.76 -15.60
C THR A 341 16.42 -6.42 -15.25
N GLY A 342 16.49 -7.75 -15.33
CA GLY A 342 17.52 -8.54 -14.67
C GLY A 342 17.52 -8.33 -13.15
N SER A 343 16.43 -7.85 -12.53
CA SER A 343 16.41 -7.60 -11.10
C SER A 343 16.60 -8.89 -10.30
N MET A 344 17.20 -8.78 -9.11
CA MET A 344 17.32 -9.89 -8.17
C MET A 344 15.92 -10.16 -7.59
N MET A 345 15.33 -11.29 -7.95
CA MET A 345 14.33 -11.91 -7.08
C MET A 345 15.10 -12.65 -5.97
N ARG A 346 14.78 -12.37 -4.72
CA ARG A 346 15.14 -13.23 -3.58
C ARG A 346 13.89 -13.67 -2.86
#